data_AF-A0A1F4G4T0-F1
#
_entry.id   AF-A0A1F4G4T0-F1
#
_cell.length_a   1.000
_cell.length_b   1.000
_cell.length_c   1.000
_cell.angle_alpha   90.00
_cell.angle_beta   90.00
_cell.angle_gamma   90.00
#
_symmetry.space_group_name_H-M   'P 1'
#
loop_
_entity.id
_entity.type
_entity.pdbx_description
1 polymer ?
#
loop_
_entity_poly.entity_id
_entity_poly.type
_entity_poly.pdbx_seq_one_letter_code
_entity_poly.pdbx_strand_id
1 'polypeptide(L)'
;MRGYKAQIEEAELLASPPEAVAAFLKARSELLKTGANSSELDREFENALRSRGDPRIDFALARYGRFGEVLKPIFQAAAPTSAIRLAALSNSTVGGGFMSQFPFNVIGPAPELVAWLNTCSEDEIEALFDNPLLADSFLTDMMRRERDYEGIYIDRLARFVMQLSRNPRMVKPYDEESDGMDGYAEYSHGAVFDAGWSLCETAPTTRLWAAALSCLYDRMLPDSFSIKAPLDHLARWASPTDEETVKDEASGFEGGWLSDWQGVRKGIGKLALHTNGALLADFLVSEDPALRCAAYAEAALTPDQLTGAHERDKSLAWTYLHRNQKLWRTAASRQVLHDIAWAVCREDKHSDMLAPNTFNYLRSEFAKKNPQWFADEEDWAPEPDSQPATKADVQAIHELVATQNAVPAFEGVMASLKTLQTKIGWIWWMALGGLLVAVLKR
;
A
#
# COMPACT_ATOMS: atom_id res chain seq x y z
N MET A 1 -41.79 -1.03 -13.01
CA MET A 1 -42.91 -1.21 -12.08
C MET A 1 -42.48 -2.27 -11.11
N ARG A 2 -42.44 -1.98 -9.80
CA ARG A 2 -41.99 -2.95 -8.79
C ARG A 2 -42.95 -4.15 -8.77
N GLY A 3 -42.42 -5.35 -8.62
CA GLY A 3 -43.22 -6.55 -8.41
C GLY A 3 -43.85 -6.57 -7.02
N TYR A 4 -44.91 -7.36 -6.86
CA TYR A 4 -45.64 -7.45 -5.58
C TYR A 4 -44.76 -7.91 -4.41
N LYS A 5 -43.72 -8.71 -4.67
CA LYS A 5 -42.76 -9.15 -3.64
C LYS A 5 -41.98 -7.97 -3.05
N ALA A 6 -41.50 -7.07 -3.90
CA ALA A 6 -40.79 -5.87 -3.47
C ALA A 6 -41.69 -4.91 -2.69
N GLN A 7 -42.97 -4.82 -3.05
CA GLN A 7 -43.95 -4.02 -2.31
C GLN A 7 -44.23 -4.60 -0.92
N ILE A 8 -44.33 -5.93 -0.79
CA ILE A 8 -44.48 -6.60 0.52
C ILE A 8 -43.23 -6.37 1.38
N GLU A 9 -42.05 -6.60 0.82
CA GLU A 9 -40.76 -6.40 1.51
C GLU A 9 -40.58 -4.95 1.97
N GLU A 10 -40.94 -3.97 1.14
CA GLU A 10 -40.96 -2.55 1.53
C GLU A 10 -41.91 -2.29 2.71
N ALA A 11 -43.14 -2.79 2.66
CA ALA A 11 -44.11 -2.62 3.73
C ALA A 11 -43.63 -3.25 5.06
N GLU A 12 -43.04 -4.44 4.98
CA GLU A 12 -42.44 -5.12 6.14
C GLU A 12 -41.29 -4.32 6.74
N LEU A 13 -40.37 -3.80 5.92
CA LEU A 13 -39.24 -3.00 6.38
C LEU A 13 -39.66 -1.64 6.93
N LEU A 14 -40.69 -1.00 6.36
CA LEU A 14 -41.25 0.24 6.89
C LEU A 14 -41.90 0.04 8.26
N ALA A 15 -42.50 -1.12 8.52
CA ALA A 15 -43.06 -1.49 9.82
C ALA A 15 -42.03 -2.05 10.82
N SER A 16 -40.84 -2.43 10.35
CA SER A 16 -39.81 -3.09 11.15
C SER A 16 -39.07 -2.11 12.08
N PRO A 17 -38.52 -2.60 13.22
CA PRO A 17 -37.69 -1.78 14.09
C PRO A 17 -36.39 -1.33 13.39
N PRO A 18 -35.80 -0.19 13.79
CA PRO A 18 -34.58 0.36 13.16
C PRO A 18 -33.41 -0.62 13.07
N GLU A 19 -33.26 -1.52 14.05
CA GLU A 19 -32.24 -2.57 14.08
C GLU A 19 -32.35 -3.53 12.90
N ALA A 20 -33.58 -3.94 12.59
CA ALA A 20 -33.86 -4.87 11.50
C ALA A 20 -33.62 -4.19 10.15
N VAL A 21 -34.00 -2.93 10.01
CA VAL A 21 -33.72 -2.13 8.80
C VAL A 21 -32.21 -1.95 8.59
N ALA A 22 -31.46 -1.65 9.65
CA ALA A 22 -30.00 -1.50 9.57
C ALA A 22 -29.31 -2.83 9.18
N ALA A 23 -29.74 -3.94 9.75
CA ALA A 23 -29.26 -5.28 9.39
C ALA A 23 -29.56 -5.63 7.94
N PHE A 24 -30.78 -5.30 7.48
CA PHE A 24 -31.19 -5.48 6.09
C PHE A 24 -30.32 -4.67 5.12
N LEU A 25 -30.15 -3.36 5.36
CA LEU A 25 -29.34 -2.49 4.49
C LEU A 25 -27.90 -2.99 4.42
N LYS A 26 -27.32 -3.43 5.54
CA LYS A 26 -25.99 -4.03 5.56
C LYS A 26 -25.92 -5.30 4.69
N ALA A 27 -26.85 -6.23 4.86
CA ALA A 27 -26.88 -7.47 4.08
C ALA A 27 -27.06 -7.18 2.58
N ARG A 28 -27.97 -6.26 2.23
CA ARG A 28 -28.18 -5.79 0.86
C ARG A 28 -26.91 -5.17 0.27
N SER A 29 -26.17 -4.38 1.05
CA SER A 29 -24.92 -3.76 0.58
C SER A 29 -23.85 -4.79 0.20
N GLU A 30 -23.73 -5.90 0.95
CA GLU A 30 -22.80 -6.98 0.61
C GLU A 30 -23.22 -7.73 -0.66
N LEU A 31 -24.53 -7.91 -0.89
CA LEU A 31 -25.05 -8.48 -2.14
C LEU A 31 -24.81 -7.56 -3.34
N LEU A 32 -24.97 -6.24 -3.17
CA LEU A 32 -24.72 -5.28 -4.26
C LEU A 32 -23.24 -5.29 -4.70
N LYS A 33 -22.31 -5.48 -3.76
CA LYS A 33 -20.88 -5.58 -4.06
C LYS A 33 -20.51 -6.80 -4.92
N THR A 34 -21.31 -7.87 -4.90
CA THR A 34 -21.07 -9.06 -5.73
C THR A 34 -21.67 -8.95 -7.13
N GLY A 35 -22.26 -7.81 -7.49
CA GLY A 35 -22.93 -7.63 -8.79
C GLY A 35 -24.29 -8.33 -8.88
N ALA A 36 -24.79 -8.91 -7.78
CA ALA A 36 -26.13 -9.48 -7.72
C ALA A 36 -27.17 -8.36 -7.80
N ASN A 37 -27.64 -8.08 -9.01
CA ASN A 37 -28.61 -7.03 -9.28
C ASN A 37 -30.05 -7.48 -8.95
N SER A 38 -30.29 -7.98 -7.73
CA SER A 38 -31.51 -8.71 -7.39
C SER A 38 -32.56 -7.91 -6.61
N SER A 39 -32.24 -6.74 -6.03
CA SER A 39 -33.26 -5.98 -5.29
C SER A 39 -34.03 -5.05 -6.23
N GLU A 40 -35.31 -5.36 -6.47
CA GLU A 40 -36.31 -4.43 -7.06
C GLU A 40 -36.56 -3.18 -6.20
N LEU A 41 -36.00 -3.13 -4.98
CA LEU A 41 -36.00 -1.95 -4.13
C LEU A 41 -35.15 -0.85 -4.75
N ASP A 42 -35.79 0.28 -5.02
CA ASP A 42 -35.22 1.40 -5.74
C ASP A 42 -34.99 2.61 -4.80
N ARG A 43 -34.81 3.79 -5.41
CA ARG A 43 -34.60 5.05 -4.71
C ARG A 43 -35.78 5.51 -3.86
N GLU A 44 -37.00 5.24 -4.28
CA GLU A 44 -38.21 5.65 -3.56
C GLU A 44 -38.32 4.86 -2.24
N PHE A 45 -37.90 3.59 -2.23
CA PHE A 45 -37.79 2.78 -1.01
C PHE A 45 -36.79 3.39 0.00
N GLU A 46 -35.57 3.73 -0.42
CA GLU A 46 -34.58 4.34 0.48
C GLU A 46 -35.05 5.71 1.00
N ASN A 47 -35.78 6.48 0.18
CA ASN A 47 -36.44 7.69 0.64
C ASN A 47 -37.53 7.43 1.68
N ALA A 48 -38.36 6.39 1.49
CA ALA A 48 -39.39 6.03 2.45
C ALA A 48 -38.78 5.63 3.81
N LEU A 49 -37.65 4.91 3.80
CA LEU A 49 -36.88 4.64 5.03
C LEU A 49 -36.37 5.92 5.68
N ARG A 50 -35.76 6.83 4.92
CA ARG A 50 -35.28 8.12 5.43
C ARG A 50 -36.40 8.96 6.03
N SER A 51 -37.58 8.94 5.43
CA SER A 51 -38.77 9.67 5.91
C SER A 51 -39.25 9.24 7.29
N ARG A 52 -38.78 8.09 7.83
CA ARG A 52 -39.04 7.68 9.21
C ARG A 52 -38.35 8.59 10.24
N GLY A 53 -37.31 9.32 9.86
CA GLY A 53 -36.59 10.25 10.74
C GLY A 53 -35.89 9.58 11.92
N ASP A 54 -35.53 8.30 11.77
CA ASP A 54 -34.85 7.54 12.82
C ASP A 54 -33.32 7.64 12.65
N PRO A 55 -32.56 8.11 13.66
CA PRO A 55 -31.12 8.29 13.54
C PRO A 55 -30.33 7.02 13.20
N ARG A 56 -30.80 5.84 13.62
CA ARG A 56 -30.14 4.56 13.33
C ARG A 56 -30.38 4.15 11.87
N ILE A 57 -31.56 4.46 11.33
CA ILE A 57 -31.85 4.28 9.90
C ILE A 57 -31.02 5.25 9.06
N ASP A 58 -30.93 6.52 9.45
CA ASP A 58 -30.12 7.51 8.73
C ASP A 58 -28.63 7.12 8.71
N PHE A 59 -28.09 6.65 9.84
CA PHE A 59 -26.72 6.14 9.88
C PHE A 59 -26.54 4.89 9.00
N ALA A 60 -27.51 3.98 8.98
CA ALA A 60 -27.46 2.80 8.12
C ALA A 60 -27.55 3.15 6.63
N LEU A 61 -28.41 4.11 6.26
CA LEU A 61 -28.50 4.65 4.91
C LEU A 61 -27.21 5.36 4.50
N ALA A 62 -26.61 6.17 5.38
CA ALA A 62 -25.31 6.78 5.12
C ALA A 62 -24.25 5.72 4.80
N ARG A 63 -24.17 4.65 5.59
CA ARG A 63 -23.13 3.62 5.46
C ARG A 63 -23.34 2.62 4.33
N TYR A 64 -24.59 2.29 4.01
CA TYR A 64 -24.95 1.15 3.16
C TYR A 64 -25.97 1.45 2.06
N GLY A 65 -26.50 2.68 2.01
CA GLY A 65 -27.48 3.09 1.01
C GLY A 65 -26.85 3.21 -0.38
N ARG A 66 -27.65 2.95 -1.41
CA ARG A 66 -27.21 2.88 -2.81
C ARG A 66 -27.33 4.22 -3.53
N PHE A 67 -28.33 5.02 -3.18
CA PHE A 67 -28.69 6.20 -3.98
C PHE A 67 -28.15 7.48 -3.37
N GLY A 68 -27.18 8.12 -4.04
CA GLY A 68 -26.57 9.37 -3.59
C GLY A 68 -27.59 10.47 -3.27
N GLU A 69 -28.70 10.53 -3.99
CA GLU A 69 -29.80 11.48 -3.76
C GLU A 69 -30.49 11.32 -2.39
N VAL A 70 -30.44 10.12 -1.79
CA VAL A 70 -30.91 9.86 -0.42
C VAL A 70 -29.82 10.20 0.59
N LEU A 71 -28.57 9.90 0.27
CA LEU A 71 -27.42 10.16 1.14
C LEU A 71 -27.11 11.65 1.26
N LYS A 72 -27.25 12.43 0.18
CA LYS A 72 -26.96 13.86 0.12
C LYS A 72 -27.65 14.66 1.25
N PRO A 73 -28.98 14.58 1.45
CA PRO A 73 -29.62 15.30 2.54
C PRO A 73 -29.17 14.80 3.93
N ILE A 74 -28.87 13.50 4.08
CA ILE A 74 -28.35 12.93 5.33
C ILE A 74 -26.95 13.52 5.65
N PHE A 75 -26.08 13.57 4.63
CA PHE A 75 -24.74 14.14 4.73
C PHE A 75 -24.77 15.64 5.05
N GLN A 76 -25.62 16.40 4.35
CA GLN A 76 -25.72 17.85 4.51
C GLN A 76 -26.35 18.28 5.84
N ALA A 77 -27.29 17.49 6.38
CA ALA A 77 -27.90 17.76 7.68
C ALA A 77 -26.98 17.41 8.87
N ALA A 78 -26.00 16.53 8.65
CA ALA A 78 -25.12 16.06 9.70
C ALA A 78 -24.01 17.08 10.03
N ALA A 79 -23.67 17.18 11.32
CA ALA A 79 -22.57 18.03 11.77
C ALA A 79 -21.23 17.58 11.12
N PRO A 80 -20.32 18.51 10.80
CA PRO A 80 -18.97 18.18 10.33
C PRO A 80 -18.30 17.13 11.22
N THR A 81 -17.53 16.22 10.61
CA THR A 81 -16.79 15.12 11.28
C THR A 81 -17.65 14.10 12.04
N SER A 82 -18.98 14.22 11.98
CA SER A 82 -19.87 13.24 12.60
C SER A 82 -19.71 11.85 11.97
N ALA A 83 -19.99 10.81 12.75
CA ALA A 83 -19.97 9.43 12.28
C ALA A 83 -20.87 9.21 11.04
N ILE A 84 -21.95 9.98 10.90
CA ILE A 84 -22.83 9.95 9.72
C ILE A 84 -22.10 10.43 8.47
N ARG A 85 -21.34 11.54 8.54
CA ARG A 85 -20.55 12.03 7.39
C ARG A 85 -19.46 11.05 7.02
N LEU A 86 -18.73 10.53 7.99
CA LEU A 86 -17.69 9.51 7.75
C LEU A 86 -18.29 8.23 7.14
N ALA A 87 -19.47 7.80 7.61
CA ALA A 87 -20.19 6.66 7.05
C ALA A 87 -20.62 6.89 5.59
N ALA A 88 -21.11 8.09 5.26
CA ALA A 88 -21.50 8.46 3.90
C ALA A 88 -20.28 8.52 2.95
N LEU A 89 -19.16 9.08 3.40
CA LEU A 89 -17.94 9.19 2.58
C LEU A 89 -17.27 7.84 2.34
N SER A 90 -17.33 6.92 3.33
CA SER A 90 -16.79 5.56 3.22
C SER A 90 -17.77 4.53 2.63
N ASN A 91 -18.95 4.98 2.17
CA ASN A 91 -19.94 4.09 1.59
C ASN A 91 -19.44 3.51 0.25
N SER A 92 -19.28 2.19 0.22
CA SER A 92 -18.75 1.43 -0.92
C SER A 92 -19.86 0.83 -1.81
N THR A 93 -21.08 1.34 -1.71
CA THR A 93 -22.24 0.92 -2.52
C THR A 93 -22.96 2.06 -3.23
N VAL A 94 -22.62 3.30 -2.88
CA VAL A 94 -23.22 4.49 -3.48
C VAL A 94 -22.89 4.55 -4.97
N GLY A 95 -23.92 4.62 -5.82
CA GLY A 95 -23.70 4.69 -7.27
C GLY A 95 -23.09 3.42 -7.88
N GLY A 96 -23.26 2.25 -7.26
CA GLY A 96 -22.84 0.93 -7.77
C GLY A 96 -23.55 0.49 -9.07
N GLY A 97 -23.42 1.27 -10.13
CA GLY A 97 -23.94 1.04 -11.47
C GLY A 97 -23.04 1.71 -12.53
N PHE A 98 -23.34 1.47 -13.80
CA PHE A 98 -22.67 2.12 -14.94
C PHE A 98 -22.79 3.64 -14.79
N MET A 99 -21.65 4.36 -14.80
CA MET A 99 -21.53 5.82 -14.53
C MET A 99 -21.69 6.25 -13.06
N SER A 100 -20.93 5.65 -12.12
CA SER A 100 -20.79 6.24 -10.77
C SER A 100 -20.24 7.67 -10.85
N GLN A 101 -20.87 8.59 -10.13
CA GLN A 101 -20.48 10.00 -10.04
C GLN A 101 -20.09 10.39 -8.60
N PHE A 102 -19.63 9.43 -7.79
CA PHE A 102 -19.15 9.75 -6.45
C PHE A 102 -17.85 10.59 -6.55
N PRO A 103 -17.69 11.70 -5.79
CA PRO A 103 -18.52 12.14 -4.67
C PRO A 103 -19.63 13.16 -4.99
N PHE A 104 -19.83 13.54 -6.25
CA PHE A 104 -20.78 14.60 -6.65
C PHE A 104 -22.22 14.32 -6.21
N ASN A 105 -22.63 13.05 -6.26
CA ASN A 105 -23.98 12.63 -5.91
C ASN A 105 -24.28 12.70 -4.40
N VAL A 106 -23.26 12.82 -3.53
CA VAL A 106 -23.42 12.94 -2.07
C VAL A 106 -23.13 14.35 -1.60
N ILE A 107 -22.01 14.95 -2.05
CA ILE A 107 -21.58 16.27 -1.56
C ILE A 107 -22.30 17.38 -2.32
N GLY A 108 -22.25 17.32 -3.66
CA GLY A 108 -22.79 18.35 -4.54
C GLY A 108 -21.93 18.57 -5.79
N PRO A 109 -22.34 19.50 -6.67
CA PRO A 109 -21.55 19.89 -7.84
C PRO A 109 -20.19 20.48 -7.45
N ALA A 110 -19.29 20.62 -8.43
CA ALA A 110 -17.89 20.97 -8.18
C ALA A 110 -17.66 22.25 -7.34
N PRO A 111 -18.40 23.36 -7.48
CA PRO A 111 -18.22 24.53 -6.60
C PRO A 111 -18.50 24.24 -5.11
N GLU A 112 -19.56 23.48 -4.82
CA GLU A 112 -19.89 23.05 -3.45
C GLU A 112 -18.83 22.08 -2.91
N LEU A 113 -18.40 21.15 -3.77
CA LEU A 113 -17.36 20.17 -3.44
C LEU A 113 -16.01 20.84 -3.14
N VAL A 114 -15.60 21.84 -3.91
CA VAL A 114 -14.34 22.56 -3.70
C VAL A 114 -14.37 23.37 -2.41
N ALA A 115 -15.48 24.07 -2.13
CA ALA A 115 -15.66 24.76 -0.86
C ALA A 115 -15.60 23.80 0.34
N TRP A 116 -16.21 22.62 0.19
CA TRP A 116 -16.15 21.55 1.18
C TRP A 116 -14.73 20.97 1.34
N LEU A 117 -14.03 20.65 0.26
CA LEU A 117 -12.66 20.13 0.28
C LEU A 117 -11.71 21.08 1.00
N ASN A 118 -11.88 22.39 0.83
CA ASN A 118 -11.07 23.38 1.52
C ASN A 118 -11.35 23.46 3.04
N THR A 119 -12.46 22.93 3.53
CA THR A 119 -12.89 23.05 4.95
C THR A 119 -13.07 21.72 5.69
N CYS A 120 -13.07 20.57 5.00
CA CYS A 120 -13.22 19.24 5.59
C CYS A 120 -12.10 18.86 6.59
N SER A 121 -12.38 17.94 7.52
CA SER A 121 -11.37 17.46 8.48
C SER A 121 -10.47 16.37 7.87
N GLU A 122 -9.37 16.04 8.56
CA GLU A 122 -8.50 14.92 8.14
C GLU A 122 -9.26 13.58 8.12
N ASP A 123 -10.10 13.27 9.12
CA ASP A 123 -10.93 12.05 9.11
C ASP A 123 -11.85 11.96 7.87
N GLU A 124 -12.35 13.11 7.38
CA GLU A 124 -13.20 13.16 6.19
C GLU A 124 -12.40 13.04 4.90
N ILE A 125 -11.17 13.56 4.88
CA ILE A 125 -10.21 13.32 3.80
C ILE A 125 -9.92 11.82 3.71
N GLU A 126 -9.54 11.19 4.83
CA GLU A 126 -9.27 9.76 4.87
C GLU A 126 -10.49 8.96 4.39
N ALA A 127 -11.68 9.23 4.93
CA ALA A 127 -12.90 8.52 4.57
C ALA A 127 -13.26 8.67 3.08
N LEU A 128 -13.08 9.86 2.49
CA LEU A 128 -13.35 10.10 1.07
C LEU A 128 -12.31 9.43 0.17
N PHE A 129 -11.03 9.67 0.44
CA PHE A 129 -9.93 9.25 -0.41
C PHE A 129 -9.52 7.79 -0.23
N ASP A 130 -10.00 7.09 0.79
CA ASP A 130 -9.93 5.62 0.87
C ASP A 130 -11.06 4.93 0.09
N ASN A 131 -12.09 5.67 -0.34
CA ASN A 131 -13.24 5.07 -1.04
C ASN A 131 -12.85 4.66 -2.48
N PRO A 132 -13.01 3.37 -2.86
CA PRO A 132 -12.66 2.90 -4.20
C PRO A 132 -13.63 3.35 -5.30
N LEU A 133 -14.74 4.02 -4.94
CA LEU A 133 -15.78 4.45 -5.87
C LEU A 133 -15.60 5.89 -6.40
N LEU A 134 -14.51 6.58 -6.04
CA LEU A 134 -14.21 7.91 -6.58
C LEU A 134 -14.20 7.87 -8.11
N ALA A 135 -14.98 8.74 -8.72
CA ALA A 135 -15.10 8.83 -10.17
C ALA A 135 -13.77 9.29 -10.79
N ASP A 136 -13.39 8.66 -11.90
CA ASP A 136 -12.18 9.00 -12.65
C ASP A 136 -12.16 10.46 -13.09
N SER A 137 -13.32 11.02 -13.46
CA SER A 137 -13.44 12.44 -13.80
C SER A 137 -13.15 13.36 -12.62
N PHE A 138 -13.58 12.99 -11.41
CA PHE A 138 -13.27 13.76 -10.21
C PHE A 138 -11.76 13.73 -9.92
N LEU A 139 -11.16 12.54 -9.94
CA LEU A 139 -9.72 12.37 -9.69
C LEU A 139 -8.87 13.14 -10.71
N THR A 140 -9.20 13.01 -11.99
CA THR A 140 -8.49 13.65 -13.10
C THR A 140 -8.58 15.17 -13.01
N ASP A 141 -9.80 15.72 -12.93
CA ASP A 141 -10.01 17.17 -12.90
C ASP A 141 -9.38 17.81 -11.63
N MET A 142 -9.46 17.13 -10.48
CA MET A 142 -8.86 17.58 -9.22
C MET A 142 -7.33 17.62 -9.31
N MET A 143 -6.68 16.55 -9.77
CA MET A 143 -5.21 16.48 -9.85
C MET A 143 -4.66 17.46 -10.89
N ARG A 144 -5.32 17.62 -12.04
CA ARG A 144 -4.93 18.62 -13.04
C ARG A 144 -5.28 20.05 -12.64
N ARG A 145 -6.09 20.23 -11.59
CA ARG A 145 -6.62 21.52 -11.16
C ARG A 145 -7.36 22.25 -12.28
N GLU A 146 -8.06 21.48 -13.12
CA GLU A 146 -8.86 22.01 -14.22
C GLU A 146 -10.25 22.44 -13.72
N ARG A 147 -10.91 23.32 -14.49
CA ARG A 147 -12.29 23.76 -14.23
C ARG A 147 -12.42 24.37 -12.82
N ASP A 148 -13.45 23.97 -12.08
CA ASP A 148 -13.76 24.49 -10.75
C ASP A 148 -12.70 24.11 -9.68
N TYR A 149 -11.81 23.15 -9.96
CA TYR A 149 -10.83 22.63 -9.00
C TYR A 149 -9.59 23.50 -8.83
N GLU A 150 -9.42 24.56 -9.64
CA GLU A 150 -8.35 25.55 -9.44
C GLU A 150 -8.40 26.20 -8.05
N GLY A 151 -9.61 26.28 -7.46
CA GLY A 151 -9.89 26.87 -6.15
C GLY A 151 -9.52 25.99 -4.95
N ILE A 152 -9.04 24.76 -5.12
CA ILE A 152 -8.49 23.97 -4.01
C ILE A 152 -7.17 24.60 -3.56
N TYR A 153 -7.02 24.82 -2.24
CA TYR A 153 -5.75 25.28 -1.69
C TYR A 153 -4.64 24.26 -1.95
N ILE A 154 -3.49 24.74 -2.42
CA ILE A 154 -2.44 23.86 -2.93
C ILE A 154 -1.91 22.87 -1.88
N ASP A 155 -1.83 23.28 -0.61
CA ASP A 155 -1.41 22.41 0.49
C ASP A 155 -2.49 21.39 0.88
N ARG A 156 -3.78 21.72 0.67
CA ARG A 156 -4.88 20.76 0.82
C ARG A 156 -4.80 19.68 -0.25
N LEU A 157 -4.56 20.09 -1.50
CA LEU A 157 -4.39 19.15 -2.61
C LEU A 157 -3.25 18.16 -2.35
N ALA A 158 -2.12 18.62 -1.79
CA ALA A 158 -1.02 17.73 -1.42
C ALA A 158 -1.47 16.63 -0.43
N ARG A 159 -2.30 16.96 0.57
CA ARG A 159 -2.84 15.97 1.51
C ARG A 159 -3.77 14.96 0.83
N PHE A 160 -4.59 15.43 -0.10
CA PHE A 160 -5.47 14.55 -0.90
C PHE A 160 -4.65 13.57 -1.74
N VAL A 161 -3.61 14.07 -2.42
CA VAL A 161 -2.66 13.28 -3.22
C VAL A 161 -1.93 12.25 -2.34
N MET A 162 -1.48 12.65 -1.16
CA MET A 162 -0.85 11.73 -0.21
C MET A 162 -1.81 10.61 0.21
N GLN A 163 -3.06 10.93 0.55
CA GLN A 163 -4.06 9.93 0.91
C GLN A 163 -4.42 9.00 -0.26
N LEU A 164 -4.49 9.53 -1.48
CA LEU A 164 -4.75 8.75 -2.70
C LEU A 164 -3.75 7.62 -2.92
N SER A 165 -2.52 7.70 -2.41
CA SER A 165 -1.56 6.60 -2.46
C SER A 165 -2.11 5.29 -1.87
N ARG A 166 -3.04 5.37 -0.92
CA ARG A 166 -3.69 4.23 -0.26
C ARG A 166 -4.96 3.78 -0.96
N ASN A 167 -5.49 4.57 -1.89
CA ASN A 167 -6.72 4.24 -2.60
C ASN A 167 -6.49 3.05 -3.56
N PRO A 168 -7.33 1.99 -3.52
CA PRO A 168 -7.22 0.85 -4.44
C PRO A 168 -7.27 1.22 -5.93
N ARG A 169 -7.92 2.34 -6.29
CA ARG A 169 -8.02 2.83 -7.67
C ARG A 169 -6.65 3.17 -8.27
N MET A 170 -5.68 3.59 -7.46
CA MET A 170 -4.36 4.02 -7.94
C MET A 170 -3.43 2.86 -8.32
N VAL A 171 -3.82 1.61 -8.03
CA VAL A 171 -3.03 0.41 -8.34
C VAL A 171 -3.76 -0.60 -9.23
N LYS A 172 -5.00 -0.30 -9.61
CA LYS A 172 -5.87 -1.21 -10.36
C LYS A 172 -5.62 -1.06 -11.87
N PRO A 173 -5.13 -2.10 -12.58
CA PRO A 173 -5.02 -2.04 -14.03
C PRO A 173 -6.40 -2.00 -14.69
N TYR A 174 -6.45 -1.59 -15.96
CA TYR A 174 -7.68 -1.70 -16.73
C TYR A 174 -8.03 -3.17 -16.91
N ASP A 175 -9.33 -3.49 -16.82
CA ASP A 175 -9.81 -4.87 -16.95
C ASP A 175 -9.94 -5.25 -18.43
N GLU A 176 -8.80 -5.64 -19.02
CA GLU A 176 -8.71 -6.12 -20.39
C GLU A 176 -9.50 -7.42 -20.64
N GLU A 177 -9.85 -8.17 -19.58
CA GLU A 177 -10.64 -9.40 -19.68
C GLU A 177 -12.15 -9.13 -19.82
N SER A 178 -12.58 -7.87 -19.68
CA SER A 178 -13.95 -7.51 -20.03
C SER A 178 -14.11 -7.54 -21.56
N ASP A 179 -15.03 -8.37 -22.06
CA ASP A 179 -15.31 -8.60 -23.49
C ASP A 179 -15.70 -7.34 -24.31
N GLY A 180 -15.68 -6.15 -23.72
CA GLY A 180 -16.02 -4.88 -24.36
C GLY A 180 -14.81 -3.99 -24.61
N MET A 181 -14.45 -3.80 -25.88
CA MET A 181 -13.50 -2.75 -26.28
C MET A 181 -14.19 -1.36 -26.25
N ASP A 182 -14.23 -0.72 -25.09
CA ASP A 182 -14.64 0.68 -24.97
C ASP A 182 -13.41 1.57 -24.79
N GLY A 183 -12.89 2.08 -25.92
CA GLY A 183 -11.71 2.95 -25.93
C GLY A 183 -11.89 4.25 -25.15
N TYR A 184 -13.13 4.72 -24.92
CA TYR A 184 -13.37 5.88 -24.04
C TYR A 184 -13.22 5.49 -22.57
N ALA A 185 -13.72 4.31 -22.17
CA ALA A 185 -13.54 3.80 -20.82
C ALA A 185 -12.07 3.51 -20.50
N GLU A 186 -11.33 2.92 -21.45
CA GLU A 186 -9.88 2.71 -21.34
C GLU A 186 -9.13 4.04 -21.21
N TYR A 187 -9.42 5.00 -22.08
CA TYR A 187 -8.83 6.34 -22.01
C TYR A 187 -9.13 7.04 -20.67
N SER A 188 -10.39 7.01 -20.22
CA SER A 188 -10.78 7.61 -18.94
C SER A 188 -10.08 6.93 -17.76
N HIS A 189 -9.87 5.61 -17.84
CA HIS A 189 -9.14 4.86 -16.81
C HIS A 189 -7.68 5.29 -16.74
N GLY A 190 -7.02 5.39 -17.90
CA GLY A 190 -5.64 5.85 -18.04
C GLY A 190 -5.43 7.33 -17.66
N ALA A 191 -6.44 8.19 -17.89
CA ALA A 191 -6.37 9.62 -17.60
C ALA A 191 -6.12 9.93 -16.12
N VAL A 192 -6.54 9.05 -15.21
CA VAL A 192 -6.27 9.18 -13.77
C VAL A 192 -4.78 9.04 -13.47
N PHE A 193 -4.12 8.03 -14.03
CA PHE A 193 -2.67 7.82 -13.84
C PHE A 193 -1.88 8.92 -14.52
N ASP A 194 -2.30 9.31 -15.72
CA ASP A 194 -1.71 10.42 -16.47
C ASP A 194 -1.74 11.74 -15.66
N ALA A 195 -2.90 12.08 -15.09
CA ALA A 195 -3.03 13.25 -14.22
C ALA A 195 -2.17 13.15 -12.96
N GLY A 196 -2.09 11.96 -12.34
CA GLY A 196 -1.22 11.70 -11.19
C GLY A 196 0.25 11.93 -11.52
N TRP A 197 0.75 11.35 -12.61
CA TRP A 197 2.15 11.52 -13.04
C TRP A 197 2.46 12.96 -13.46
N SER A 198 1.51 13.65 -14.10
CA SER A 198 1.67 15.06 -14.52
C SER A 198 1.89 16.04 -13.36
N LEU A 199 1.61 15.63 -12.12
CA LEU A 199 1.92 16.44 -10.94
C LEU A 199 3.43 16.70 -10.80
N CYS A 200 4.32 15.87 -11.36
CA CYS A 200 5.75 16.16 -11.32
C CYS A 200 6.11 17.44 -12.09
N GLU A 201 5.29 17.86 -13.06
CA GLU A 201 5.51 19.07 -13.85
C GLU A 201 4.97 20.32 -13.12
N THR A 202 3.80 20.18 -12.50
CA THR A 202 2.96 21.31 -12.07
C THR A 202 2.96 21.56 -10.56
N ALA A 203 3.17 20.54 -9.73
CA ALA A 203 3.10 20.68 -8.27
C ALA A 203 4.26 21.50 -7.71
N PRO A 204 4.05 22.40 -6.72
CA PRO A 204 5.15 23.13 -6.09
C PRO A 204 6.27 22.21 -5.56
N THR A 205 7.52 22.61 -5.75
CA THR A 205 8.69 21.92 -5.16
C THR A 205 8.84 22.28 -3.68
N THR A 206 7.97 21.74 -2.83
CA THR A 206 8.04 21.90 -1.37
C THR A 206 8.13 20.54 -0.68
N ARG A 207 8.57 20.50 0.59
CA ARG A 207 8.67 19.26 1.37
C ARG A 207 7.34 18.51 1.45
N LEU A 208 6.22 19.24 1.64
CA LEU A 208 4.88 18.66 1.69
C LEU A 208 4.52 17.94 0.38
N TRP A 209 4.83 18.57 -0.76
CA TRP A 209 4.56 17.98 -2.07
C TRP A 209 5.53 16.85 -2.41
N ALA A 210 6.79 16.94 -2.00
CA ALA A 210 7.74 15.84 -2.13
C ALA A 210 7.23 14.60 -1.38
N ALA A 211 6.75 14.76 -0.14
CA ALA A 211 6.16 13.66 0.63
C ALA A 211 4.92 13.08 -0.06
N ALA A 212 3.99 13.94 -0.50
CA ALA A 212 2.78 13.51 -1.18
C ALA A 212 3.05 12.72 -2.47
N LEU A 213 3.94 13.22 -3.32
CA LEU A 213 4.29 12.55 -4.59
C LEU A 213 5.16 11.31 -4.37
N SER A 214 6.05 11.32 -3.38
CA SER A 214 6.82 10.13 -2.99
C SER A 214 5.89 8.97 -2.63
N CYS A 215 4.88 9.22 -1.77
CA CYS A 215 3.88 8.22 -1.43
C CYS A 215 3.05 7.77 -2.64
N LEU A 216 2.58 8.71 -3.46
CA LEU A 216 1.75 8.38 -4.62
C LEU A 216 2.53 7.54 -5.65
N TYR A 217 3.71 7.99 -6.07
CA TYR A 217 4.48 7.35 -7.14
C TYR A 217 5.08 6.01 -6.75
N ASP A 218 5.30 5.76 -5.45
CA ASP A 218 5.70 4.44 -4.97
C ASP A 218 4.67 3.37 -5.34
N ARG A 219 3.38 3.71 -5.19
CA ARG A 219 2.28 2.76 -5.31
C ARG A 219 1.63 2.78 -6.69
N MET A 220 1.53 3.95 -7.32
CA MET A 220 0.78 4.14 -8.56
C MET A 220 1.34 3.29 -9.72
N LEU A 221 0.43 2.84 -10.60
CA LEU A 221 0.83 2.16 -11.84
C LEU A 221 1.68 3.10 -12.71
N PRO A 222 2.83 2.64 -13.25
CA PRO A 222 3.75 3.46 -14.02
C PRO A 222 3.29 3.66 -15.47
N ASP A 223 2.08 4.16 -15.66
CA ASP A 223 1.49 4.41 -16.98
C ASP A 223 1.06 5.87 -17.13
N SER A 224 1.52 6.52 -18.20
CA SER A 224 1.15 7.88 -18.59
C SER A 224 1.32 8.06 -20.08
N PHE A 225 0.31 8.64 -20.73
CA PHE A 225 0.37 8.93 -22.16
C PHE A 225 0.88 10.35 -22.47
N SER A 226 0.82 11.30 -21.52
CA SER A 226 1.27 12.68 -21.73
C SER A 226 2.78 12.85 -21.50
N ILE A 227 3.36 12.15 -20.53
CA ILE A 227 4.78 12.30 -20.18
C ILE A 227 5.65 11.45 -21.12
N LYS A 228 6.22 12.07 -22.15
CA LYS A 228 7.08 11.39 -23.13
C LYS A 228 8.52 11.23 -22.68
N ALA A 229 9.03 12.15 -21.87
CA ALA A 229 10.41 12.16 -21.39
C ALA A 229 10.45 12.36 -19.86
N PRO A 230 10.09 11.35 -19.05
CA PRO A 230 9.97 11.53 -17.60
C PRO A 230 11.25 12.07 -16.95
N LEU A 231 12.42 11.67 -17.44
CA LEU A 231 13.72 12.06 -16.87
C LEU A 231 14.00 13.57 -16.95
N ASP A 232 13.34 14.31 -17.84
CA ASP A 232 13.49 15.77 -17.95
C ASP A 232 13.03 16.48 -16.67
N HIS A 233 12.21 15.81 -15.83
CA HIS A 233 11.71 16.37 -14.58
C HIS A 233 12.57 16.06 -13.35
N LEU A 234 13.65 15.28 -13.48
CA LEU A 234 14.51 14.92 -12.34
C LEU A 234 15.15 16.15 -11.68
N ALA A 235 15.69 17.07 -12.48
CA ALA A 235 16.38 18.26 -11.98
C ALA A 235 15.45 19.18 -11.18
N ARG A 236 14.16 19.22 -11.56
CA ARG A 236 13.14 19.98 -10.85
C ARG A 236 12.92 19.47 -9.42
N TRP A 237 13.04 18.16 -9.22
CA TRP A 237 12.86 17.49 -7.92
C TRP A 237 14.20 17.13 -7.27
N ALA A 238 15.25 17.87 -7.59
CA ALA A 238 16.52 17.75 -6.88
C ALA A 238 16.33 18.06 -5.39
N SER A 239 17.03 17.29 -4.55
CA SER A 239 16.99 17.49 -3.11
C SER A 239 17.58 18.86 -2.75
N PRO A 240 16.91 19.65 -1.87
CA PRO A 240 17.50 20.84 -1.29
C PRO A 240 18.87 20.56 -0.64
N THR A 241 19.78 21.52 -0.73
CA THR A 241 21.14 21.40 -0.17
C THR A 241 21.27 21.99 1.23
N ASP A 242 20.16 22.21 1.92
CA ASP A 242 20.17 22.69 3.31
C ASP A 242 20.60 21.58 4.28
N GLU A 243 21.13 21.97 5.43
CA GLU A 243 21.70 21.05 6.41
C GLU A 243 20.68 20.01 6.92
N GLU A 244 19.41 20.39 7.04
CA GLU A 244 18.35 19.50 7.51
C GLU A 244 18.10 18.38 6.50
N THR A 245 17.91 18.74 5.22
CA THR A 245 17.69 17.77 4.14
C THR A 245 18.88 16.84 3.96
N VAL A 246 20.11 17.38 3.98
CA VAL A 246 21.34 16.57 3.85
C VAL A 246 21.45 15.56 4.99
N LYS A 247 21.13 15.98 6.22
CA LYS A 247 21.17 15.10 7.39
C LYS A 247 20.07 14.04 7.34
N ASP A 248 18.87 14.42 6.91
CA ASP A 248 17.74 13.50 6.74
C ASP A 248 18.06 12.41 5.70
N GLU A 249 18.66 12.79 4.56
CA GLU A 249 19.10 11.84 3.53
C GLU A 249 20.22 10.92 4.01
N ALA A 250 21.21 11.44 4.74
CA ALA A 250 22.28 10.61 5.30
C ALA A 250 21.72 9.60 6.31
N SER A 251 20.83 10.05 7.21
CA SER A 251 20.17 9.17 8.18
C SER A 251 19.27 8.15 7.49
N GLY A 252 18.57 8.54 6.43
CA GLY A 252 17.72 7.64 5.67
C GLY A 252 18.51 6.57 4.94
N PHE A 253 19.63 6.94 4.33
CA PHE A 253 20.52 5.99 3.67
C PHE A 253 21.09 4.97 4.66
N GLU A 254 21.52 5.41 5.86
CA GLU A 254 21.94 4.50 6.94
C GLU A 254 20.82 3.55 7.37
N GLY A 255 19.59 4.06 7.41
CA GLY A 255 18.38 3.29 7.72
C GLY A 255 17.86 2.41 6.59
N GLY A 256 18.37 2.58 5.36
CA GLY A 256 17.92 1.85 4.18
C GLY A 256 16.64 2.39 3.54
N TRP A 257 16.36 3.70 3.64
CA TRP A 257 15.25 4.36 2.94
C TRP A 257 15.72 5.64 2.21
N LEU A 258 14.91 6.07 1.24
CA LEU A 258 15.13 7.33 0.51
C LEU A 258 14.41 8.47 1.24
N SER A 259 14.90 9.70 1.07
CA SER A 259 14.11 10.90 1.42
C SER A 259 12.89 11.05 0.52
N ASP A 260 11.96 11.93 0.90
CA ASP A 260 10.80 12.25 0.08
C ASP A 260 11.18 12.78 -1.32
N TRP A 261 12.19 13.64 -1.40
CA TRP A 261 12.70 14.18 -2.68
C TRP A 261 13.28 13.08 -3.58
N GLN A 262 14.08 12.20 -3.01
CA GLN A 262 14.60 11.03 -3.69
C GLN A 262 13.46 10.06 -4.07
N GLY A 263 12.42 9.95 -3.26
CA GLY A 263 11.21 9.17 -3.55
C GLY A 263 10.47 9.66 -4.80
N VAL A 264 10.34 10.98 -4.98
CA VAL A 264 9.79 11.56 -6.22
C VAL A 264 10.65 11.19 -7.43
N ARG A 265 11.98 11.36 -7.33
CA ARG A 265 12.93 11.00 -8.40
C ARG A 265 12.90 9.51 -8.72
N LYS A 266 12.73 8.65 -7.72
CA LYS A 266 12.55 7.20 -7.89
C LYS A 266 11.27 6.91 -8.66
N GLY A 267 10.17 7.58 -8.33
CA GLY A 267 8.91 7.51 -9.06
C GLY A 267 9.05 7.88 -10.53
N ILE A 268 9.71 9.02 -10.82
CA ILE A 268 10.02 9.46 -12.19
C ILE A 268 10.87 8.41 -12.93
N GLY A 269 11.89 7.88 -12.26
CA GLY A 269 12.72 6.80 -12.80
C GLY A 269 11.90 5.54 -13.11
N LYS A 270 10.98 5.15 -12.23
CA LYS A 270 10.09 3.99 -12.42
C LYS A 270 9.25 4.16 -13.70
N LEU A 271 8.65 5.34 -13.91
CA LEU A 271 7.90 5.65 -15.13
C LEU A 271 8.81 5.58 -16.37
N ALA A 272 10.00 6.19 -16.31
CA ALA A 272 10.96 6.15 -17.43
C ALA A 272 11.37 4.73 -17.81
N LEU A 273 11.67 3.89 -16.81
CA LEU A 273 12.12 2.52 -17.02
C LEU A 273 10.99 1.62 -17.54
N HIS A 274 9.76 1.88 -17.11
CA HIS A 274 8.57 1.19 -17.65
C HIS A 274 8.39 1.47 -19.14
N THR A 275 8.53 2.74 -19.55
CA THR A 275 8.42 3.16 -20.96
C THR A 275 9.64 2.74 -21.80
N ASN A 276 10.83 2.68 -21.21
CA ASN A 276 12.07 2.32 -21.91
C ASN A 276 12.99 1.45 -21.04
N GLY A 277 12.86 0.13 -21.18
CA GLY A 277 13.67 -0.85 -20.46
C GLY A 277 15.18 -0.79 -20.76
N ALA A 278 15.61 -0.14 -21.85
CA ALA A 278 17.03 0.01 -22.17
C ALA A 278 17.78 0.87 -21.15
N LEU A 279 17.08 1.69 -20.36
CA LEU A 279 17.65 2.53 -19.31
C LEU A 279 18.19 1.75 -18.10
N LEU A 280 17.90 0.44 -18.01
CA LEU A 280 18.24 -0.37 -16.84
C LEU A 280 19.72 -0.33 -16.50
N ALA A 281 20.60 -0.52 -17.49
CA ALA A 281 22.04 -0.56 -17.25
C ALA A 281 22.55 0.78 -16.69
N ASP A 282 22.09 1.89 -17.28
CA ASP A 282 22.45 3.24 -16.85
C ASP A 282 21.93 3.54 -15.44
N PHE A 283 20.73 3.08 -15.11
CA PHE A 283 20.15 3.29 -13.79
C PHE A 283 20.92 2.56 -12.70
N LEU A 284 21.33 1.31 -12.93
CA LEU A 284 22.08 0.51 -11.94
C LEU A 284 23.45 1.12 -11.60
N VAL A 285 24.08 1.83 -12.54
CA VAL A 285 25.39 2.47 -12.31
C VAL A 285 25.29 3.95 -11.94
N SER A 286 24.09 4.54 -12.01
CA SER A 286 23.84 5.96 -11.71
C SER A 286 24.35 6.34 -10.32
N GLU A 287 24.89 7.54 -10.20
CA GLU A 287 25.25 8.13 -8.90
C GLU A 287 23.99 8.52 -8.10
N ASP A 288 22.87 8.74 -8.77
CA ASP A 288 21.60 9.03 -8.12
C ASP A 288 21.00 7.75 -7.47
N PRO A 289 20.95 7.64 -6.13
CA PRO A 289 20.36 6.48 -5.46
C PRO A 289 18.88 6.28 -5.82
N ALA A 290 18.16 7.35 -6.16
CA ALA A 290 16.75 7.25 -6.55
C ALA A 290 16.56 6.44 -7.84
N LEU A 291 17.45 6.62 -8.83
CA LEU A 291 17.39 5.89 -10.11
C LEU A 291 17.79 4.43 -9.93
N ARG A 292 18.79 4.14 -9.09
CA ARG A 292 19.14 2.77 -8.70
C ARG A 292 17.94 2.07 -8.04
N CYS A 293 17.30 2.73 -7.07
CA CYS A 293 16.13 2.20 -6.39
C CYS A 293 14.91 2.03 -7.31
N ALA A 294 14.76 2.85 -8.36
CA ALA A 294 13.74 2.65 -9.38
C ALA A 294 13.96 1.35 -10.16
N ALA A 295 15.21 1.05 -10.53
CA ALA A 295 15.58 -0.22 -11.14
C ALA A 295 15.32 -1.41 -10.20
N TYR A 296 15.66 -1.29 -8.92
CA TYR A 296 15.41 -2.33 -7.91
C TYR A 296 13.92 -2.65 -7.76
N ALA A 297 13.07 -1.62 -7.77
CA ALA A 297 11.63 -1.76 -7.58
C ALA A 297 10.88 -2.29 -8.81
N GLU A 298 11.34 -2.00 -10.03
CA GLU A 298 10.56 -2.24 -11.25
C GLU A 298 11.18 -3.25 -12.22
N ALA A 299 12.51 -3.39 -12.28
CA ALA A 299 13.15 -4.20 -13.32
C ALA A 299 13.17 -5.69 -12.99
N ALA A 300 13.22 -6.54 -14.03
CA ALA A 300 13.56 -7.94 -13.87
C ALA A 300 15.09 -8.07 -13.82
N LEU A 301 15.66 -8.02 -12.61
CA LEU A 301 17.11 -8.11 -12.40
C LEU A 301 17.59 -9.56 -12.44
N THR A 302 18.79 -9.75 -13.00
CA THR A 302 19.53 -11.01 -12.93
C THR A 302 20.13 -11.23 -11.54
N PRO A 303 20.46 -12.48 -11.16
CA PRO A 303 21.15 -12.79 -9.89
C PRO A 303 22.40 -11.94 -9.64
N ASP A 304 23.24 -11.72 -10.65
CA ASP A 304 24.45 -10.91 -10.50
C ASP A 304 24.12 -9.43 -10.24
N GLN A 305 23.09 -8.90 -10.91
CA GLN A 305 22.62 -7.54 -10.66
C GLN A 305 22.01 -7.37 -9.26
N LEU A 306 21.35 -8.39 -8.73
CA LEU A 306 20.82 -8.39 -7.36
C LEU A 306 21.95 -8.34 -6.33
N THR A 307 22.97 -9.18 -6.52
CA THR A 307 24.17 -9.17 -5.67
C THR A 307 24.87 -7.82 -5.73
N GLY A 308 25.11 -7.28 -6.94
CA GLY A 308 25.73 -5.97 -7.11
C GLY A 308 24.92 -4.81 -6.51
N ALA A 309 23.58 -4.89 -6.55
CA ALA A 309 22.72 -3.92 -5.90
C ALA A 309 22.93 -3.90 -4.37
N HIS A 310 22.97 -5.07 -3.73
CA HIS A 310 23.23 -5.16 -2.29
C HIS A 310 24.67 -4.76 -1.92
N GLU A 311 25.66 -5.12 -2.73
CA GLU A 311 27.05 -4.67 -2.51
C GLU A 311 27.17 -3.15 -2.52
N ARG A 312 26.47 -2.49 -3.46
CA ARG A 312 26.49 -1.03 -3.62
C ARG A 312 25.66 -0.30 -2.57
N ASP A 313 24.43 -0.73 -2.34
CA ASP A 313 23.42 0.04 -1.59
C ASP A 313 22.97 -0.65 -0.29
N LYS A 314 23.51 -1.82 0.06
CA LYS A 314 23.31 -2.46 1.37
C LYS A 314 21.83 -2.66 1.73
N SER A 315 21.38 -2.15 2.87
CA SER A 315 19.99 -2.24 3.35
C SER A 315 19.02 -1.51 2.42
N LEU A 316 19.45 -0.43 1.76
CA LEU A 316 18.63 0.31 0.82
C LEU A 316 18.23 -0.56 -0.37
N ALA A 317 19.13 -1.41 -0.88
CA ALA A 317 18.80 -2.36 -1.94
C ALA A 317 17.67 -3.29 -1.51
N TRP A 318 17.78 -3.91 -0.33
CA TRP A 318 16.75 -4.80 0.20
C TRP A 318 15.37 -4.12 0.26
N THR A 319 15.30 -2.88 0.76
CA THR A 319 14.06 -2.10 0.87
C THR A 319 13.28 -2.00 -0.45
N TYR A 320 13.96 -1.97 -1.60
CA TYR A 320 13.29 -1.84 -2.90
C TYR A 320 13.23 -3.15 -3.70
N LEU A 321 14.11 -4.12 -3.43
CA LEU A 321 14.08 -5.42 -4.11
C LEU A 321 12.94 -6.31 -3.63
N HIS A 322 12.71 -6.40 -2.31
CA HIS A 322 11.85 -7.46 -1.75
C HIS A 322 10.39 -7.43 -2.23
N ARG A 323 9.86 -6.26 -2.61
CA ARG A 323 8.48 -6.11 -3.13
C ARG A 323 8.36 -6.24 -4.65
N ASN A 324 9.47 -6.29 -5.37
CA ASN A 324 9.45 -6.45 -6.82
C ASN A 324 9.10 -7.90 -7.18
N GLN A 325 7.84 -8.12 -7.57
CA GLN A 325 7.29 -9.45 -7.87
C GLN A 325 8.04 -10.17 -9.01
N LYS A 326 8.67 -9.43 -9.94
CA LYS A 326 9.39 -10.03 -11.06
C LYS A 326 10.58 -10.86 -10.58
N LEU A 327 11.19 -10.48 -9.45
CA LEU A 327 12.35 -11.15 -8.86
C LEU A 327 12.00 -12.47 -8.16
N TRP A 328 10.73 -12.68 -7.82
CA TRP A 328 10.28 -13.90 -7.13
C TRP A 328 9.98 -15.07 -8.08
N ARG A 329 10.00 -14.84 -9.39
CA ARG A 329 9.53 -15.80 -10.39
C ARG A 329 10.45 -17.00 -10.62
N THR A 330 11.71 -16.93 -10.22
CA THR A 330 12.72 -17.97 -10.47
C THR A 330 13.46 -18.34 -9.20
N ALA A 331 13.77 -19.63 -8.97
CA ALA A 331 14.52 -20.09 -7.81
C ALA A 331 15.85 -19.35 -7.61
N ALA A 332 16.62 -19.10 -8.68
CA ALA A 332 17.91 -18.42 -8.60
C ALA A 332 17.79 -17.02 -7.96
N SER A 333 16.88 -16.18 -8.46
CA SER A 333 16.65 -14.85 -7.90
C SER A 333 16.08 -14.89 -6.48
N ARG A 334 15.22 -15.88 -6.16
CA ARG A 334 14.72 -16.08 -4.79
C ARG A 334 15.83 -16.44 -3.80
N GLN A 335 16.78 -17.27 -4.21
CA GLN A 335 17.95 -17.61 -3.39
C GLN A 335 18.82 -16.37 -3.13
N VAL A 336 19.07 -15.55 -4.15
CA VAL A 336 19.84 -14.30 -3.94
C VAL A 336 19.08 -13.34 -3.02
N LEU A 337 17.76 -13.20 -3.16
CA LEU A 337 16.94 -12.39 -2.25
C LEU A 337 17.00 -12.90 -0.80
N HIS A 338 16.99 -14.22 -0.60
CA HIS A 338 17.20 -14.84 0.70
C HIS A 338 18.57 -14.44 1.28
N ASP A 339 19.63 -14.60 0.49
CA ASP A 339 21.00 -14.36 0.96
C ASP A 339 21.21 -12.88 1.32
N ILE A 340 20.63 -11.96 0.53
CA ILE A 340 20.60 -10.52 0.84
C ILE A 340 19.87 -10.24 2.15
N ALA A 341 18.69 -10.82 2.38
CA ALA A 341 17.92 -10.59 3.60
C ALA A 341 18.70 -10.97 4.87
N TRP A 342 19.42 -12.09 4.83
CA TRP A 342 20.29 -12.52 5.93
C TRP A 342 21.58 -11.70 6.01
N ALA A 343 22.14 -11.24 4.89
CA ALA A 343 23.29 -10.33 4.88
C ALA A 343 22.96 -9.00 5.55
N VAL A 344 21.82 -8.38 5.23
CA VAL A 344 21.34 -7.15 5.87
C VAL A 344 21.22 -7.31 7.39
N CYS A 345 20.67 -8.44 7.87
CA CYS A 345 20.58 -8.71 9.31
C CYS A 345 21.96 -8.83 9.97
N ARG A 346 22.95 -9.44 9.29
CA ARG A 346 24.32 -9.55 9.81
C ARG A 346 25.07 -8.21 9.83
N GLU A 347 24.80 -7.35 8.86
CA GLU A 347 25.41 -6.02 8.75
C GLU A 347 24.74 -5.00 9.69
N ASP A 348 23.50 -5.26 10.15
CA ASP A 348 22.79 -4.39 11.07
C ASP A 348 23.42 -4.38 12.47
N LYS A 349 23.63 -3.16 13.00
CA LYS A 349 24.25 -2.91 14.30
C LYS A 349 23.38 -3.40 15.47
N HIS A 350 22.09 -3.53 15.25
CA HIS A 350 21.12 -3.98 16.25
C HIS A 350 20.72 -5.45 16.09
N SER A 351 21.20 -6.12 15.04
CA SER A 351 20.83 -7.50 14.67
C SER A 351 19.31 -7.68 14.58
N ASP A 352 18.60 -6.71 13.98
CA ASP A 352 17.17 -6.81 13.72
C ASP A 352 16.87 -7.92 12.69
N MET A 353 15.90 -8.77 13.03
CA MET A 353 15.42 -9.87 12.21
C MET A 353 14.38 -9.44 11.17
N LEU A 354 14.12 -8.13 11.02
CA LEU A 354 13.11 -7.58 10.13
C LEU A 354 13.28 -8.03 8.66
N ALA A 355 14.50 -8.01 8.12
CA ALA A 355 14.74 -8.40 6.73
C ALA A 355 14.46 -9.90 6.48
N PRO A 356 15.03 -10.85 7.25
CA PRO A 356 14.65 -12.27 7.14
C PRO A 356 13.16 -12.55 7.38
N ASN A 357 12.54 -11.88 8.36
CA ASN A 357 11.11 -12.04 8.64
C ASN A 357 10.26 -11.56 7.45
N THR A 358 10.64 -10.44 6.84
CA THR A 358 9.97 -9.90 5.64
C THR A 358 10.13 -10.83 4.45
N PHE A 359 11.32 -11.41 4.25
CA PHE A 359 11.54 -12.42 3.22
C PHE A 359 10.59 -13.62 3.41
N ASN A 360 10.58 -14.21 4.60
CA ASN A 360 9.76 -15.38 4.91
C ASN A 360 8.27 -15.11 4.73
N TYR A 361 7.80 -13.94 5.18
CA TYR A 361 6.42 -13.50 4.99
C TYR A 361 6.06 -13.38 3.52
N LEU A 362 6.85 -12.65 2.72
CA LEU A 362 6.57 -12.44 1.31
C LEU A 362 6.68 -13.71 0.48
N ARG A 363 7.66 -14.58 0.78
CA ARG A 363 7.75 -15.90 0.17
C ARG A 363 6.45 -16.69 0.39
N SER A 364 5.97 -16.74 1.63
CA SER A 364 4.71 -17.43 1.96
C SER A 364 3.51 -16.84 1.20
N GLU A 365 3.41 -15.51 1.16
CA GLU A 365 2.31 -14.84 0.47
C GLU A 365 2.34 -15.05 -1.05
N PHE A 366 3.51 -14.95 -1.68
CA PHE A 366 3.65 -15.17 -3.11
C PHE A 366 3.48 -16.64 -3.49
N ALA A 367 3.92 -17.59 -2.67
CA ALA A 367 3.68 -19.02 -2.90
C ALA A 367 2.19 -19.36 -2.86
N LYS A 368 1.41 -18.75 -1.95
CA LYS A 368 -0.05 -18.92 -1.91
C LYS A 368 -0.74 -18.34 -3.15
N LYS A 369 -0.32 -17.17 -3.60
CA LYS A 369 -0.96 -16.44 -4.72
C LYS A 369 -0.52 -16.94 -6.10
N ASN A 370 0.71 -17.44 -6.21
CA ASN A 370 1.33 -17.85 -7.46
C ASN A 370 2.10 -19.18 -7.27
N PRO A 371 1.41 -20.30 -6.97
CA PRO A 371 2.06 -21.58 -6.70
C PRO A 371 2.98 -22.04 -7.84
N GLN A 372 2.66 -21.69 -9.08
CA GLN A 372 3.46 -21.99 -10.27
C GLN A 372 4.87 -21.39 -10.25
N TRP A 373 5.10 -20.28 -9.54
CA TRP A 373 6.44 -19.69 -9.42
C TRP A 373 7.36 -20.50 -8.51
N PHE A 374 6.80 -21.38 -7.66
CA PHE A 374 7.51 -22.15 -6.64
C PHE A 374 7.41 -23.66 -6.89
N ALA A 375 6.91 -24.07 -8.06
CA ALA A 375 6.75 -25.48 -8.41
C ALA A 375 8.09 -26.22 -8.55
N ASP A 376 9.18 -25.47 -8.73
CA ASP A 376 10.56 -25.94 -8.81
C ASP A 376 11.21 -26.18 -7.44
N GLU A 377 10.53 -25.84 -6.34
CA GLU A 377 11.00 -26.08 -4.98
C GLU A 377 10.44 -27.41 -4.46
N GLU A 378 11.14 -28.53 -4.71
CA GLU A 378 10.98 -29.73 -3.90
C GLU A 378 11.45 -29.43 -2.47
N ASP A 379 10.54 -29.52 -1.51
CA ASP A 379 10.76 -29.35 -0.06
C ASP A 379 11.85 -28.33 0.30
N TRP A 380 11.58 -27.03 0.07
CA TRP A 380 12.33 -25.97 0.75
C TRP A 380 12.11 -26.11 2.25
N ALA A 381 12.96 -26.88 2.90
CA ALA A 381 13.26 -26.74 4.31
C ALA A 381 14.37 -25.70 4.39
N PRO A 382 14.22 -24.61 5.16
CA PRO A 382 15.37 -23.76 5.47
C PRO A 382 16.46 -24.69 6.01
N GLU A 383 17.68 -24.62 5.49
CA GLU A 383 18.78 -25.39 6.09
C GLU A 383 18.72 -25.15 7.60
N PRO A 384 18.83 -26.19 8.45
CA PRO A 384 18.66 -26.03 9.90
C PRO A 384 19.54 -24.91 10.48
N ASP A 385 20.64 -24.60 9.79
CA ASP A 385 21.63 -23.59 10.16
C ASP A 385 21.32 -22.16 9.69
N SER A 386 20.29 -21.98 8.86
CA SER A 386 19.80 -20.69 8.37
C SER A 386 18.68 -20.08 9.24
N GLN A 387 18.06 -20.86 10.13
CA GLN A 387 17.01 -20.36 11.00
C GLN A 387 17.59 -19.59 12.20
N PRO A 388 17.01 -18.43 12.57
CA PRO A 388 17.41 -17.72 13.78
C PRO A 388 17.21 -18.61 15.01
N ALA A 389 18.16 -18.57 15.93
CA ALA A 389 18.07 -19.35 17.16
C ALA A 389 16.80 -18.99 17.94
N THR A 390 16.05 -20.01 18.33
CA THR A 390 14.80 -19.92 19.08
C THR A 390 15.05 -20.07 20.59
N LYS A 391 14.04 -19.74 21.41
CA LYS A 391 14.09 -20.04 22.86
C LYS A 391 14.25 -21.53 23.15
N ALA A 392 13.78 -22.39 22.25
CA ALA A 392 13.94 -23.84 22.37
C ALA A 392 15.40 -24.27 22.19
N ASP A 393 16.15 -23.63 21.30
CA ASP A 393 17.58 -23.91 21.10
C ASP A 393 18.41 -23.54 22.34
N VAL A 394 18.07 -22.42 22.99
CA VAL A 394 18.69 -22.00 24.26
C VAL A 394 18.36 -22.98 25.39
N GLN A 395 17.12 -23.47 25.42
CA GLN A 395 16.67 -24.42 26.43
C GLN A 395 17.33 -25.80 26.22
N ALA A 396 17.52 -26.23 24.98
CA ALA A 396 18.26 -27.43 24.63
C ALA A 396 19.72 -27.36 25.09
N ILE A 397 20.40 -26.21 24.91
CA ILE A 397 21.76 -25.99 25.44
C ILE A 397 21.78 -26.03 26.97
N HIS A 398 20.81 -25.38 27.61
CA HIS A 398 20.70 -25.37 29.06
C HIS A 398 20.48 -26.77 29.63
N GLU A 399 19.65 -27.59 28.99
CA GLU A 399 19.41 -28.99 29.35
C GLU A 399 20.65 -29.87 29.09
N LEU A 400 21.38 -29.65 28.00
CA LEU A 400 22.62 -30.35 27.68
C LEU A 400 23.70 -30.08 28.76
N VAL A 401 23.82 -28.83 29.20
CA VAL A 401 24.72 -28.40 30.28
C VAL A 401 24.26 -28.94 31.64
N ALA A 402 22.96 -29.09 31.86
CA ALA A 402 22.41 -29.61 33.11
C ALA A 402 22.54 -31.13 33.27
N THR A 403 22.68 -31.89 32.17
CA THR A 403 22.58 -33.35 32.17
C THR A 403 23.91 -34.11 32.03
N GLN A 404 25.04 -33.48 31.71
CA GLN A 404 26.32 -34.17 31.50
C GLN A 404 27.44 -33.78 32.49
N ASN A 405 28.12 -34.78 33.05
CA ASN A 405 29.30 -34.60 33.90
C ASN A 405 30.55 -34.23 33.07
N ALA A 406 30.88 -32.94 33.13
CA ALA A 406 32.18 -32.24 33.05
C ALA A 406 33.24 -32.51 31.94
N VAL A 407 33.26 -33.58 31.15
CA VAL A 407 34.31 -33.75 30.11
C VAL A 407 33.80 -33.96 28.68
N PRO A 408 32.84 -34.89 28.39
CA PRO A 408 32.22 -34.97 27.06
C PRO A 408 31.34 -33.75 26.74
N ALA A 409 30.95 -33.01 27.77
CA ALA A 409 30.11 -31.82 27.68
C ALA A 409 30.79 -30.68 26.90
N PHE A 410 32.13 -30.57 26.92
CA PHE A 410 32.80 -29.42 26.33
C PHE A 410 32.78 -29.45 24.79
N GLU A 411 32.96 -30.61 24.16
CA GLU A 411 32.92 -30.73 22.70
C GLU A 411 31.49 -30.59 22.15
N GLY A 412 30.50 -31.21 22.81
CA GLY A 412 29.09 -31.07 22.43
C GLY A 412 28.55 -29.66 22.62
N VAL A 413 28.94 -28.99 23.71
CA VAL A 413 28.62 -27.57 23.95
C VAL A 413 29.36 -26.68 22.95
N MET A 414 30.65 -26.92 22.65
CA MET A 414 31.38 -26.14 21.65
C MET A 414 30.83 -26.31 20.24
N ALA A 415 30.41 -27.51 19.84
CA ALA A 415 29.75 -27.74 18.55
C ALA A 415 28.40 -27.03 18.47
N SER A 416 27.60 -27.11 19.53
CA SER A 416 26.31 -26.41 19.63
C SER A 416 26.48 -24.88 19.64
N LEU A 417 27.50 -24.37 20.34
CA LEU A 417 27.87 -22.96 20.36
C LEU A 417 28.41 -22.46 19.03
N LYS A 418 29.18 -23.28 18.31
CA LYS A 418 29.66 -22.95 16.96
C LYS A 418 28.52 -22.89 15.95
N THR A 419 27.52 -23.76 16.12
CA THR A 419 26.25 -23.74 15.36
C THR A 419 25.37 -22.54 15.74
N LEU A 420 25.42 -22.11 17.01
CA LEU A 420 24.75 -20.88 17.45
C LEU A 420 25.47 -19.62 16.97
N GLN A 421 26.80 -19.67 16.89
CA GLN A 421 27.67 -18.58 16.42
C GLN A 421 27.44 -18.28 14.93
N THR A 422 27.17 -19.29 14.12
CA THR A 422 26.78 -19.10 12.71
C THR A 422 25.38 -18.49 12.56
N LYS A 423 24.55 -18.54 13.61
CA LYS A 423 23.16 -18.07 13.62
C LYS A 423 22.95 -16.68 14.26
N ILE A 424 23.97 -16.03 14.84
CA ILE A 424 23.77 -14.90 15.77
C ILE A 424 24.90 -13.83 15.73
N GLY A 425 24.54 -12.53 15.81
CA GLY A 425 25.43 -11.36 15.93
C GLY A 425 25.95 -11.03 17.36
N TRP A 426 26.81 -9.99 17.49
CA TRP A 426 27.72 -9.75 18.63
C TRP A 426 27.09 -9.73 20.04
N ILE A 427 25.80 -9.45 20.18
CA ILE A 427 25.14 -9.13 21.47
C ILE A 427 25.07 -10.38 22.36
N TRP A 428 25.10 -11.57 21.76
CA TRP A 428 25.07 -12.83 22.50
C TRP A 428 26.39 -13.20 23.17
N TRP A 429 27.52 -12.53 22.86
CA TRP A 429 28.75 -12.68 23.63
C TRP A 429 28.59 -12.28 25.10
N MET A 430 27.67 -11.37 25.42
CA MET A 430 27.37 -10.96 26.80
C MET A 430 26.61 -12.06 27.57
N ALA A 431 25.69 -12.76 26.90
CA ALA A 431 24.99 -13.92 27.48
C ALA A 431 25.92 -15.14 27.62
N LEU A 432 26.81 -15.36 26.64
CA LEU A 432 27.83 -16.40 26.67
C LEU A 432 28.86 -16.17 27.78
N GLY A 433 29.26 -14.90 28.02
CA GLY A 433 30.12 -14.52 29.13
C GLY A 433 29.50 -14.85 30.50
N GLY A 434 28.19 -14.66 30.65
CA GLY A 434 27.46 -15.08 31.86
C GLY A 434 27.43 -16.60 32.07
N LEU A 435 27.29 -17.36 30.98
CA LEU A 435 27.20 -18.82 31.00
C LEU A 435 28.57 -19.49 31.26
N LEU A 436 29.66 -18.96 30.67
CA LEU A 436 31.03 -19.41 30.93
C LEU A 436 31.46 -19.14 32.38
N VAL A 437 31.04 -18.00 32.98
CA VAL A 437 31.31 -17.70 34.40
C VAL A 437 30.55 -18.64 35.33
N ALA A 438 29.37 -19.14 34.94
CA ALA A 438 28.61 -20.10 35.73
C ALA A 438 29.20 -21.52 35.68
N VAL A 439 29.77 -21.92 34.53
CA VAL A 439 30.44 -23.22 34.35
C VAL A 439 31.82 -23.24 35.02
N LEU A 440 32.56 -22.13 35.02
CA LEU A 440 33.87 -22.03 35.69
C LEU A 440 33.78 -21.87 37.23
N LYS A 441 32.59 -21.68 37.79
CA LYS A 441 32.34 -21.56 39.24
C LYS A 441 31.74 -22.82 39.88
N ARG A 442 31.55 -23.91 39.11
CA ARG A 442 31.28 -25.26 39.61
C ARG A 442 32.52 -26.11 39.42
#